data_AF-A0A258W7K1-F1
#
_entry.id   AF-A0A258W7K1-F1
#
_cell.length_a   1.000
_cell.length_b   1.000
_cell.length_c   1.000
_cell.angle_alpha   90.00
_cell.angle_beta   90.00
_cell.angle_gamma   90.00
#
_symmetry.space_group_name_H-M   'P 1'
#
loop_
_entity.id
_entity.type
_entity.pdbx_description
1 polymer ?
#
loop_
_entity_poly.entity_id
_entity_poly.type
_entity_poly.pdbx_seq_one_letter_code
_entity_poly.pdbx_strand_id
1 'polypeptide(L)' 'MNLILLDYYFPFVVFFYGFIVVLALEGPFLRRLTDSHQSNLFILQLKSHAPLAWICFFAGGLWSVQNLIIS' A
#
# COMPACT_ATOMS: atom_id res chain seq x y z
N MET A 1 4.98 -10.02 -24.13
CA MET A 1 5.10 -10.10 -22.66
C MET A 1 4.47 -11.41 -22.22
N ASN A 2 5.19 -12.28 -21.51
CA ASN A 2 4.67 -13.59 -21.09
C ASN A 2 3.78 -13.41 -19.85
N LEU A 3 2.52 -13.86 -19.87
CA LEU A 3 1.56 -13.64 -18.75
C LEU A 3 2.08 -14.16 -17.40
N ILE A 4 2.90 -15.22 -17.44
CA ILE A 4 3.48 -15.89 -16.28
C ILE A 4 4.39 -14.95 -15.47
N LEU A 5 5.18 -14.11 -16.14
CA LEU A 5 6.05 -13.15 -15.45
C LEU A 5 5.23 -12.04 -14.78
N LEU A 6 4.11 -11.65 -15.39
CA LEU A 6 3.23 -10.63 -14.82
C LEU A 6 2.57 -11.12 -13.54
N ASP A 7 2.05 -12.34 -13.54
CA ASP A 7 1.44 -12.95 -12.35
C ASP A 7 2.44 -13.17 -11.21
N TYR A 8 3.73 -13.34 -11.53
CA TYR A 8 4.77 -13.44 -10.52
C TYR A 8 5.10 -12.10 -9.87
N TYR A 9 5.23 -11.02 -10.66
CA TYR A 9 5.65 -9.70 -10.15
C TYR A 9 4.50 -8.85 -9.61
N PHE A 10 3.28 -9.05 -10.10
CA PHE A 10 2.10 -8.28 -9.71
C PHE A 10 1.84 -8.27 -8.18
N PRO A 11 1.93 -9.39 -7.44
CA PRO A 11 1.74 -9.41 -5.99
C PRO A 11 2.73 -8.50 -5.25
N PHE A 12 3.98 -8.44 -5.72
CA PHE A 12 5.02 -7.59 -5.13
C PHE A 12 4.71 -6.11 -5.35
N VAL A 13 4.26 -5.73 -6.55
CA VAL A 13 3.87 -4.34 -6.83
C VAL A 13 2.69 -3.91 -5.96
N VAL A 14 1.68 -4.77 -5.82
CA VAL A 14 0.52 -4.52 -4.95
C VAL A 14 0.95 -4.39 -3.49
N PHE A 15 1.85 -5.27 -3.02
CA PHE A 15 2.42 -5.20 -1.68
C PHE A 15 3.16 -3.87 -1.43
N PHE A 16 4.07 -3.49 -2.34
CA PHE A 16 4.84 -2.24 -2.22
C PHE A 16 3.95 -1.01 -2.20
N TYR A 17 2.92 -0.98 -3.05
CA TYR A 17 1.95 0.11 -3.06
C TYR A 17 1.23 0.21 -1.72
N GLY A 18 0.69 -0.90 -1.20
CA GLY A 18 0.05 -0.93 0.11
C GLY A 18 1.01 -0.49 1.23
N PHE A 19 2.25 -0.97 1.21
CA PHE A 19 3.28 -0.64 2.19
C PHE A 19 3.61 0.85 2.21
N ILE A 20 3.85 1.47 1.04
CA ILE A 20 4.17 2.90 0.95
C ILE A 20 3.00 3.74 1.46
N VAL A 21 1.76 3.38 1.09
CA VAL A 21 0.58 4.14 1.52
C VAL A 21 0.31 3.98 3.02
N VAL A 22 0.48 2.77 3.58
CA VAL A 22 0.36 2.53 5.03
C VAL A 22 1.46 3.30 5.79
N LEU A 23 2.71 3.27 5.32
CA LEU A 23 3.79 4.07 5.91
C LEU A 23 3.53 5.57 5.81
N ALA A 24 2.95 6.04 4.71
CA ALA A 24 2.59 7.44 4.57
C ALA A 24 1.49 7.82 5.57
N LEU A 25 0.51 6.93 5.82
CA LEU A 25 -0.60 7.16 6.73
C LEU A 25 -0.21 7.10 8.21
N GLU A 26 0.53 6.07 8.60
CA GLU A 26 0.94 5.80 9.98
C GLU A 26 2.23 6.56 10.36
N GLY A 27 2.97 7.04 9.37
CA GLY A 27 4.23 7.74 9.56
C GLY A 27 4.08 9.13 10.17
N PRO A 28 5.15 9.66 10.79
CA PRO A 28 5.14 11.00 11.39
C PRO A 28 4.93 12.12 10.37
N PHE A 29 5.05 11.84 9.07
CA PHE A 29 4.89 12.80 7.98
C PHE A 29 3.45 13.31 7.88
N LEU A 30 2.45 12.42 7.92
CA LEU A 30 1.04 12.84 7.89
C LEU A 30 0.65 13.58 9.18
N ARG A 31 1.19 13.15 10.32
CA ARG A 31 0.91 13.74 11.63
C ARG A 31 1.38 15.20 11.70
N ARG A 32 2.56 15.50 11.14
CA ARG A 32 3.07 16.88 11.00
C ARG A 32 2.26 17.75 10.04
N LEU A 33 1.69 17.16 8.98
CA LEU A 33 0.82 17.86 8.03
C LEU A 33 -0.61 18.09 8.57
N THR A 34 -1.03 17.31 9.56
CA THR A 34 -2.33 17.44 10.22
C THR A 34 -2.33 18.56 11.27
N ASP A 35 -1.20 18.79 11.96
CA ASP A 35 -1.04 19.89 12.93
C ASP A 35 -0.97 21.27 12.25
N SER A 36 -0.50 21.35 11.01
CA SER A 36 -0.68 22.56 10.21
C SER A 36 -2.15 22.63 9.78
N HIS A 37 -2.88 23.56 10.40
CA HIS A 37 -4.31 23.84 10.37
C HIS A 37 -4.95 24.09 8.97
N GLN A 38 -4.59 23.30 7.96
CA GLN A 38 -5.21 23.28 6.64
C GLN A 38 -6.07 22.03 6.53
N SER A 39 -7.36 22.24 6.29
CA SER A 39 -8.35 21.28 5.83
C SER A 39 -7.93 20.68 4.48
N ASN A 40 -6.87 19.88 4.50
CA ASN A 40 -6.29 19.32 3.30
C ASN A 40 -7.16 18.15 2.89
N LEU A 41 -8.03 18.39 1.90
CA LEU A 41 -8.78 17.37 1.14
C LEU A 41 -7.88 16.15 0.80
N PHE A 42 -6.59 16.38 0.58
CA PHE A 42 -5.56 15.37 0.43
C PHE A 42 -5.50 14.34 1.57
N ILE A 43 -5.56 14.77 2.83
CA ILE A 43 -5.53 13.86 3.99
C ILE A 43 -6.82 13.05 4.05
N LEU A 44 -7.96 13.67 3.74
CA LEU A 44 -9.25 12.99 3.72
C LEU A 44 -9.29 11.91 2.61
N GLN A 45 -8.76 12.24 1.43
CA GLN A 45 -8.60 11.30 0.32
C GLN A 45 -7.62 10.18 0.68
N LEU A 46 -6.45 10.49 1.26
CA LEU A 46 -5.50 9.46 1.69
C LEU A 46 -6.12 8.51 2.71
N LYS A 47 -6.86 9.04 3.69
CA LYS A 47 -7.61 8.25 4.67
C LYS A 47 -8.65 7.34 4.00
N SER A 48 -9.32 7.81 2.95
CA SER A 48 -10.24 6.97 2.17
C SER A 48 -9.51 5.80 1.47
N HIS A 49 -8.24 5.96 1.14
CA HIS A 49 -7.41 4.89 0.56
C HIS A 49 -6.75 4.00 1.61
N ALA A 50 -6.84 4.32 2.90
CA ALA A 50 -6.28 3.51 3.98
C ALA A 50 -6.78 2.04 4.00
N PRO A 51 -8.10 1.75 3.93
CA PRO A 51 -8.55 0.36 3.89
C PRO A 51 -8.04 -0.38 2.66
N LEU A 52 -8.01 0.28 1.50
CA LEU A 52 -7.47 -0.31 0.27
C LEU A 52 -5.97 -0.58 0.39
N ALA A 53 -5.21 0.32 1.01
CA ALA A 53 -3.78 0.17 1.25
C ALA A 53 -3.48 -1.01 2.18
N TRP A 54 -4.28 -1.18 3.25
CA TRP A 54 -4.18 -2.33 4.15
C TRP A 54 -4.51 -3.64 3.44
N ILE A 55 -5.53 -3.65 2.58
CA ILE A 55 -5.86 -4.82 1.76
C ILE A 55 -4.70 -5.13 0.80
N CYS A 56 -4.16 -4.13 0.09
CA CYS A 56 -3.01 -4.32 -0.80
C CYS A 56 -1.77 -4.79 -0.04
N PHE A 57 -1.53 -4.29 1.16
CA PHE A 57 -0.40 -4.69 2.00
C PHE A 57 -0.53 -6.14 2.47
N PHE A 58 -1.68 -6.53 3.03
CA PHE A 58 -1.87 -7.91 3.50
C PHE A 58 -2.06 -8.90 2.36
N ALA A 59 -2.91 -8.61 1.38
CA ALA A 59 -3.17 -9.50 0.26
C ALA A 59 -1.95 -9.62 -0.65
N GLY A 60 -1.30 -8.50 -1.00
CA GLY A 60 -0.06 -8.50 -1.78
C GLY A 60 1.08 -9.17 -1.04
N GLY A 61 1.20 -8.95 0.28
CA GLY A 61 2.24 -9.56 1.11
C GLY A 61 2.06 -11.07 1.26
N LEU A 62 0.85 -11.50 1.63
CA LEU A 62 0.51 -12.92 1.77
C LEU A 62 0.67 -13.66 0.44
N TRP A 63 0.24 -13.05 -0.66
CA TRP A 63 0.38 -13.64 -2.00
C TRP A 63 1.84 -13.66 -2.48
N SER A 64 2.63 -12.62 -2.20
CA SER A 64 4.07 -12.63 -2.49
C SER A 64 4.80 -13.71 -1.68
N VAL A 65 4.47 -13.86 -0.40
CA VAL A 65 5.02 -14.92 0.47
C VAL A 65 4.59 -16.30 -0.03
N GLN A 66 3.33 -16.47 -0.43
CA GLN A 66 2.86 -17.71 -1.05
C GLN A 66 3.63 -18.03 -2.33
N ASN A 67 3.87 -17.04 -3.19
CA ASN A 67 4.68 -17.23 -4.39
C ASN A 67 6.13 -17.61 -4.06
N LEU A 68 6.73 -17.05 -3.01
CA LEU A 68 8.10 -17.41 -2.61
C LEU A 68 8.19 -18.79 -1.95
N ILE A 69 7.12 -19.27 -1.30
CA ILE A 69 7.08 -20.56 -0.61
C ILE A 69 6.68 -21.71 -1.54
N ILE A 70 5.79 -21.45 -2.50
CA ILE A 70 5.20 -22.46 -3.39
C ILE A 70 5.86 -22.47 -4.79
N SER A 71 6.68 -21.46 -5.13
CA SER A 71 7.52 -21.45 -6.33
C SER A 71 8.78 -22.30 -6.17
#